data_AF-A0A5K0YNL6-F1
#
_entry.id   AF-A0A5K0YNL6-F1
#
_cell.length_a   1.000
_cell.length_b   1.000
_cell.length_c   1.000
_cell.angle_alpha   90.00
_cell.angle_beta   90.00
_cell.angle_gamma   90.00
#
_symmetry.space_group_name_H-M   'P 1'
#
loop_
_entity.id
_entity.type
_entity.pdbx_description
1 polymer ?
#
loop_
_entity_poly.entity_id
_entity_poly.type
_entity_poly.pdbx_seq_one_letter_code
_entity_poly.pdbx_strand_id
1 'polypeptide(L)'
;GVTILTVSTIVPGLRPPPCSADGVCIRANGTQLSVLYLALYLTALGTGGLKSSVSGFGSDQFDEASPKEKSKMLSFFSWFFFFISIGSLAAVTILVYIQDNLGRKWGYGICACAILAALLVFLSGTRRYRFKKLVGSPITQIARVFFAAWKNRSLDLPSDSSLLYQGDLDSAGKKMAMLNHTKQF
;
A
#
# COMPACT_ATOMS: atom_id res chain seq x y z
N GLY A 1 -7.29 3.79 11.43
CA GLY A 1 -6.23 4.82 11.38
C GLY A 1 -6.83 6.20 11.45
N VAL A 2 -7.22 6.76 10.31
CA VAL A 2 -7.76 8.13 10.20
C VAL A 2 -8.98 8.37 11.09
N THR A 3 -9.91 7.41 11.19
CA THR A 3 -11.06 7.50 12.11
C THR A 3 -10.64 7.65 13.58
N ILE A 4 -9.65 6.87 14.02
CA ILE A 4 -9.09 6.95 15.37
C ILE A 4 -8.40 8.30 15.59
N LEU A 5 -7.69 8.81 14.57
CA LEU A 5 -7.08 10.13 14.59
C LEU A 5 -8.15 11.24 14.75
N THR A 6 -9.24 11.17 13.98
CA THR A 6 -10.38 12.09 14.09
C THR A 6 -10.99 12.05 15.49
N VAL A 7 -11.27 10.85 16.02
CA VAL A 7 -11.81 10.68 17.38
C VAL A 7 -10.87 11.27 18.43
N SER A 8 -9.55 11.03 18.30
CA SER A 8 -8.54 11.61 19.19
C SER A 8 -8.53 13.14 19.18
N THR A 9 -8.87 13.78 18.05
CA THR A 9 -8.97 15.25 17.99
C THR A 9 -10.28 15.79 18.55
N ILE A 10 -11.36 15.02 18.54
CA ILE A 10 -12.69 15.44 19.00
C ILE A 10 -12.81 15.30 20.53
N VAL A 11 -12.33 14.17 21.08
CA VAL A 11 -12.49 13.82 22.50
C VAL A 11 -11.51 14.61 23.37
N PRO A 12 -11.99 15.43 24.32
CA PRO A 12 -11.13 16.28 25.15
C PRO A 12 -10.17 15.51 26.05
N GLY A 13 -10.47 14.26 26.42
CA GLY A 13 -9.56 13.41 27.20
C GLY A 13 -8.37 12.83 26.41
N LEU A 14 -8.46 12.81 25.07
CA LEU A 14 -7.44 12.25 24.18
C LEU A 14 -6.52 13.32 23.56
N ARG A 15 -6.69 14.58 23.95
CA ARG A 15 -5.82 15.69 23.55
C ARG A 15 -5.37 16.49 24.78
N PRO A 16 -4.16 17.06 24.78
CA PRO A 16 -3.76 17.98 25.83
C PRO A 16 -4.67 19.22 25.82
N PRO A 17 -4.88 19.86 26.98
CA PRO A 17 -5.64 21.10 27.05
C PRO A 17 -4.96 22.20 26.22
N PRO A 18 -5.73 23.18 25.70
CA PRO A 18 -5.14 24.33 25.01
C PRO A 18 -4.20 25.07 25.96
N CYS A 19 -3.09 25.57 25.43
CA CYS A 19 -2.13 26.31 26.23
C CYS A 19 -2.74 27.60 26.77
N SER A 20 -2.42 27.93 28.02
CA SER A 20 -2.80 29.22 28.60
C SER A 20 -2.06 30.37 27.90
N ALA A 21 -2.65 31.57 27.92
CA ALA A 21 -2.11 32.77 27.28
C ALA A 21 -0.68 33.13 27.78
N ASP A 22 -0.30 32.65 28.97
CA ASP A 22 1.02 32.82 29.57
C ASP A 22 2.12 31.92 28.94
N GLY A 23 1.81 31.19 27.86
CA GLY A 23 2.77 30.34 27.14
C GLY A 23 3.10 29.01 27.81
N VAL A 24 2.50 28.71 28.96
CA VAL A 24 2.68 27.44 29.66
C VAL A 24 1.78 26.37 29.02
N CYS A 25 2.39 25.42 28.33
CA CYS A 25 1.73 24.27 27.70
C CYS A 25 1.99 22.98 28.48
N ILE A 26 0.93 22.20 28.72
CA ILE A 26 1.06 20.85 29.30
C ILE A 26 1.39 19.87 28.18
N ARG A 27 2.46 19.07 28.37
CA ARG A 27 2.82 18.00 27.42
C ARG A 27 1.74 16.92 27.39
N ALA A 28 1.57 16.28 26.23
CA ALA A 28 0.65 15.17 26.08
C ALA A 28 0.98 14.03 27.05
N ASN A 29 -0.05 13.44 27.66
CA ASN A 29 0.10 12.30 28.56
C ASN A 29 0.52 11.04 27.77
N GLY A 30 1.14 10.06 28.43
CA GLY A 30 1.59 8.81 27.81
C GLY A 30 0.47 8.08 27.06
N THR A 31 -0.74 8.03 27.62
CA THR A 31 -1.91 7.42 26.97
C THR A 31 -2.36 8.18 25.71
N GLN A 32 -2.34 9.52 25.74
CA GLN A 32 -2.67 10.36 24.58
C GLN A 32 -1.68 10.13 23.45
N LEU A 33 -0.39 10.03 23.79
CA LEU A 33 0.68 9.78 22.83
C LEU A 33 0.61 8.35 22.26
N SER A 34 0.32 7.34 23.07
CA SER A 34 0.14 5.96 22.60
C SER A 34 -1.02 5.84 21.61
N VAL A 35 -2.17 6.47 21.89
CA VAL A 35 -3.33 6.47 20.99
C VAL A 35 -2.99 7.16 19.67
N LEU A 36 -2.25 8.29 19.73
CA LEU A 36 -1.79 8.99 18.55
C LEU A 36 -0.86 8.10 17.69
N TYR A 37 0.15 7.46 18.29
CA TYR A 37 1.06 6.58 17.55
C TYR A 37 0.33 5.38 16.94
N LEU A 38 -0.57 4.75 17.69
CA LEU A 38 -1.39 3.67 17.17
C LEU A 38 -2.21 4.13 15.94
N ALA A 39 -2.84 5.29 16.03
CA ALA A 39 -3.61 5.85 14.92
C ALA A 39 -2.73 6.13 13.69
N LEU A 40 -1.52 6.66 13.89
CA LEU A 40 -0.55 6.93 12.83
C LEU A 40 -0.03 5.64 12.19
N TYR A 41 0.37 4.64 12.97
CA TYR A 41 0.83 3.35 12.44
C TYR A 41 -0.27 2.62 11.67
N LEU A 42 -1.50 2.61 12.18
CA LEU A 42 -2.64 2.05 11.46
C LEU A 42 -2.95 2.80 10.16
N THR A 43 -2.74 4.11 10.13
CA THR A 43 -2.91 4.92 8.91
C THR A 43 -1.80 4.62 7.91
N ALA A 44 -0.54 4.53 8.35
CA ALA A 44 0.59 4.17 7.51
C ALA A 44 0.42 2.77 6.90
N LEU A 45 0.04 1.79 7.72
CA LEU A 45 -0.22 0.42 7.30
C LEU A 45 -1.35 0.36 6.26
N GLY A 46 -2.47 1.04 6.53
CA GLY A 46 -3.62 1.06 5.62
C GLY A 46 -3.29 1.73 4.27
N THR A 47 -2.62 2.88 4.30
CA THR A 47 -2.21 3.59 3.07
C THR A 47 -1.20 2.79 2.26
N GLY A 48 -0.24 2.14 2.93
CA GLY A 48 0.74 1.26 2.28
C GLY A 48 0.09 0.10 1.55
N GLY A 49 -0.78 -0.65 2.24
CA GLY A 49 -1.50 -1.78 1.66
C GLY A 49 -2.43 -1.39 0.52
N LEU A 50 -3.17 -0.29 0.67
CA LEU A 50 -4.02 0.23 -0.40
C LEU A 50 -3.19 0.58 -1.64
N LYS A 51 -2.09 1.34 -1.47
CA LYS A 51 -1.27 1.81 -2.59
C LYS A 51 -0.63 0.66 -3.36
N SER A 52 -0.17 -0.40 -2.68
CA SER A 52 0.42 -1.57 -3.34
C SER A 52 -0.59 -2.39 -4.14
N SER A 53 -1.84 -2.46 -3.67
CA SER A 53 -2.83 -3.38 -4.24
C SER A 53 -3.81 -2.71 -5.22
N VAL A 54 -4.12 -1.43 -5.04
CA VAL A 54 -5.17 -0.74 -5.82
C VAL A 54 -4.82 -0.64 -7.31
N SER A 55 -3.55 -0.37 -7.64
CA SER A 55 -3.10 -0.25 -9.02
C SER A 55 -3.17 -1.59 -9.74
N GLY A 56 -2.70 -2.66 -9.10
CA GLY A 56 -2.78 -4.01 -9.65
C GLY A 56 -4.22 -4.47 -9.86
N PHE A 57 -5.08 -4.23 -8.86
CA PHE A 57 -6.51 -4.52 -8.97
C PHE A 57 -7.17 -3.73 -10.12
N GLY A 58 -6.81 -2.46 -10.30
CA GLY A 58 -7.31 -1.63 -11.40
C GLY A 58 -6.91 -2.18 -12.78
N SER A 59 -5.66 -2.61 -12.95
CA SER A 59 -5.21 -3.25 -14.19
C SER A 59 -5.88 -4.61 -14.44
N ASP A 60 -6.18 -5.36 -13.38
CA ASP A 60 -6.80 -6.69 -13.48
C ASP A 60 -8.22 -6.67 -14.04
N GLN A 61 -8.85 -5.49 -14.08
CA GLN A 61 -10.17 -5.30 -14.68
C GLN A 61 -10.13 -5.34 -16.22
N PHE A 62 -8.97 -5.14 -16.84
CA PHE A 62 -8.79 -5.10 -18.30
C PHE A 62 -8.01 -6.31 -18.79
N ASP A 63 -8.39 -6.84 -19.95
CA ASP A 63 -7.65 -7.91 -20.61
C ASP A 63 -6.57 -7.37 -21.57
N GLU A 64 -5.31 -7.63 -21.24
CA GLU A 64 -4.15 -7.21 -22.03
C GLU A 64 -4.04 -7.92 -23.39
N ALA A 65 -4.66 -9.10 -23.54
CA ALA A 65 -4.65 -9.84 -24.80
C ALA A 65 -5.49 -9.12 -25.88
N SER A 66 -6.41 -8.25 -25.49
CA SER A 66 -7.22 -7.48 -26.41
C SER A 66 -6.65 -6.06 -26.62
N PRO A 67 -6.35 -5.63 -27.86
CA PRO A 67 -5.78 -4.31 -28.11
C PRO A 67 -6.76 -3.17 -27.73
N LYS A 68 -8.08 -3.43 -27.83
CA LYS A 68 -9.12 -2.48 -27.45
C LYS A 68 -9.19 -2.25 -25.95
N GLU A 69 -9.16 -3.31 -25.12
CA GLU A 69 -9.19 -3.12 -23.66
C GLU A 69 -7.86 -2.57 -23.15
N LYS A 70 -6.72 -2.93 -23.77
CA LYS A 70 -5.42 -2.32 -23.46
C LYS A 70 -5.40 -0.80 -23.66
N SER A 71 -5.97 -0.30 -24.76
CA SER A 71 -6.09 1.15 -24.97
C SER A 71 -6.98 1.83 -23.92
N LYS A 72 -8.10 1.20 -23.53
CA LYS A 72 -8.97 1.69 -22.45
C LYS A 72 -8.27 1.69 -21.09
N MET A 73 -7.46 0.68 -20.81
CA MET A 73 -6.64 0.60 -19.60
C MET A 73 -5.67 1.77 -19.51
N LEU A 74 -4.96 2.09 -20.59
CA LEU A 74 -4.04 3.24 -20.63
C LEU A 74 -4.80 4.55 -20.41
N SER A 75 -5.95 4.75 -21.05
CA SER A 75 -6.78 5.94 -20.84
C SER A 75 -7.26 6.05 -19.39
N PHE A 76 -7.67 4.93 -18.78
CA PHE A 76 -8.04 4.85 -17.37
C PHE A 76 -6.88 5.30 -16.46
N PHE A 77 -5.67 4.77 -16.66
CA PHE A 77 -4.52 5.16 -15.85
C PHE A 77 -4.10 6.61 -16.07
N SER A 78 -4.19 7.14 -17.30
CA SER A 78 -3.94 8.56 -17.56
C SER A 78 -4.88 9.46 -16.76
N TRP A 79 -6.19 9.17 -16.79
CA TRP A 79 -7.18 9.90 -15.98
C TRP A 79 -6.95 9.71 -14.48
N PHE A 80 -6.63 8.50 -14.05
CA PHE A 80 -6.30 8.20 -12.65
C PHE A 80 -5.14 9.06 -12.14
N PHE A 81 -4.03 9.12 -12.88
CA PHE A 81 -2.88 9.95 -12.47
C PHE A 81 -3.18 11.44 -12.53
N PHE A 82 -3.98 11.89 -13.50
CA PHE A 82 -4.44 13.28 -13.57
C PHE A 82 -5.22 13.68 -12.31
N PHE A 83 -6.23 12.88 -11.92
CA PHE A 83 -7.00 13.13 -10.70
C PHE A 83 -6.18 13.01 -9.42
N ILE A 84 -5.23 12.06 -9.35
CA ILE A 84 -4.31 11.96 -8.21
C ILE A 84 -3.45 13.23 -8.08
N SER A 85 -2.97 13.77 -9.19
CA SER A 85 -2.13 14.98 -9.20
C SER A 85 -2.93 16.20 -8.74
N ILE A 86 -4.14 16.40 -9.27
CA ILE A 86 -5.04 17.47 -8.85
C ILE A 86 -5.45 17.29 -7.38
N GLY A 87 -5.80 16.07 -6.98
CA GLY A 87 -6.16 15.75 -5.61
C GLY A 87 -5.01 16.01 -4.63
N SER A 88 -3.77 15.72 -5.03
CA SER A 88 -2.58 16.04 -4.25
C SER A 88 -2.41 17.54 -4.08
N LEU A 89 -2.61 18.33 -5.15
CA LEU A 89 -2.56 19.79 -5.08
C LEU A 89 -3.64 20.35 -4.14
N ALA A 90 -4.88 19.86 -4.28
CA ALA A 90 -6.00 20.23 -3.40
C ALA A 90 -5.75 19.80 -1.93
N ALA A 91 -5.10 18.66 -1.71
CA ALA A 91 -4.75 18.19 -0.37
C ALA A 91 -3.73 19.12 0.31
N VAL A 92 -2.69 19.55 -0.39
CA VAL A 92 -1.67 20.44 0.23
C VAL A 92 -2.13 21.90 0.34
N THR A 93 -3.19 22.30 -0.37
CA THR A 93 -3.73 23.67 -0.34
C THR A 93 -5.01 23.76 0.48
N ILE A 94 -6.12 23.22 -0.05
CA ILE A 94 -7.46 23.33 0.52
C ILE A 94 -7.55 22.54 1.83
N LEU A 95 -7.06 21.30 1.86
CA LEU A 95 -7.19 20.45 3.04
C LEU A 95 -6.34 20.98 4.20
N VAL A 96 -5.11 21.43 3.92
CA VAL A 96 -4.25 22.11 4.91
C VAL A 96 -4.93 23.38 5.41
N TYR A 97 -5.51 24.21 4.52
CA TYR A 97 -6.25 25.40 4.93
C TYR A 97 -7.40 25.07 5.90
N ILE A 98 -8.16 24.01 5.63
CA ILE A 98 -9.25 23.56 6.52
C ILE A 98 -8.68 23.09 7.87
N GLN A 99 -7.58 22.34 7.88
CA GLN A 99 -6.97 21.83 9.11
C GLN A 99 -6.47 22.96 10.02
N ASP A 100 -5.87 24.00 9.43
CA ASP A 100 -5.25 25.10 10.16
C ASP A 100 -6.25 26.21 10.55
N ASN A 101 -7.19 26.57 9.68
CA ASN A 101 -8.12 27.68 9.92
C ASN A 101 -9.45 27.24 10.53
N LEU A 102 -10.04 26.15 10.03
CA LEU A 102 -11.34 25.64 10.51
C LEU A 102 -11.16 24.59 11.62
N GLY A 103 -9.96 24.03 11.73
CA GLY A 103 -9.53 23.14 12.79
C GLY A 103 -9.39 21.68 12.36
N ARG A 104 -8.45 21.00 13.02
CA ARG A 104 -8.06 19.61 12.75
C ARG A 104 -9.21 18.59 12.78
N LYS A 105 -10.25 18.84 13.59
CA LYS A 105 -11.46 17.98 13.66
C LYS A 105 -12.16 17.90 12.30
N TRP A 106 -12.33 19.03 11.61
CA TRP A 106 -12.97 19.08 10.29
C TRP A 106 -12.10 18.47 9.21
N GLY A 107 -10.81 18.78 9.21
CA GLY A 107 -9.87 18.22 8.23
C GLY A 107 -9.80 16.68 8.29
N TYR A 108 -9.59 16.10 9.48
CA TYR A 108 -9.58 14.64 9.63
C TYR A 108 -10.97 14.01 9.49
N GLY A 109 -12.04 14.73 9.86
CA GLY A 109 -13.42 14.30 9.66
C GLY A 109 -13.75 14.10 8.18
N ILE A 110 -13.43 15.08 7.33
CA ILE A 110 -13.63 14.99 5.87
C ILE A 110 -12.83 13.80 5.30
N CYS A 111 -11.57 13.62 5.73
CA CYS A 111 -10.76 12.48 5.31
C CYS A 111 -11.39 11.14 5.69
N ALA A 112 -11.89 11.02 6.93
CA ALA A 112 -12.55 9.80 7.40
C ALA A 112 -13.82 9.50 6.61
N CYS A 113 -14.67 10.50 6.37
CA CYS A 113 -15.88 10.36 5.56
C CYS A 113 -15.57 9.98 4.11
N ALA A 114 -14.54 10.58 3.50
CA ALA A 114 -14.11 10.26 2.14
C ALA A 114 -13.65 8.80 2.01
N ILE A 115 -12.87 8.30 2.97
CA ILE A 115 -12.43 6.89 2.99
C ILE A 115 -13.62 5.95 3.16
N LEU A 116 -14.57 6.28 4.04
CA LEU A 116 -15.79 5.47 4.23
C LEU A 116 -16.65 5.44 2.95
N ALA A 117 -16.86 6.59 2.32
CA ALA A 117 -17.61 6.67 1.06
C ALA A 117 -16.91 5.87 -0.05
N ALA A 118 -15.59 5.99 -0.19
CA ALA A 118 -14.80 5.22 -1.15
C ALA A 118 -14.90 3.71 -0.88
N LEU A 119 -14.86 3.28 0.39
CA LEU A 119 -15.04 1.88 0.78
C LEU A 119 -16.44 1.37 0.40
N LEU A 120 -17.49 2.14 0.65
CA LEU A 120 -18.86 1.77 0.28
C LEU A 120 -19.01 1.62 -1.25
N VAL A 121 -18.45 2.56 -2.02
CA VAL A 121 -18.44 2.48 -3.48
C VAL A 121 -17.68 1.24 -3.95
N PHE A 122 -16.49 0.99 -3.39
CA PHE A 122 -15.68 -0.18 -3.72
C PHE A 122 -16.44 -1.48 -3.41
N LEU A 123 -17.04 -1.60 -2.22
CA LEU A 123 -17.80 -2.78 -1.84
C LEU A 123 -19.05 -2.97 -2.69
N SER A 124 -19.75 -1.90 -3.07
CA SER A 124 -20.92 -1.97 -3.95
C SER A 124 -20.59 -2.55 -5.33
N GLY A 125 -19.36 -2.31 -5.81
CA GLY A 125 -18.86 -2.83 -7.08
C GLY A 125 -18.40 -4.29 -7.05
N THR A 126 -18.30 -4.91 -5.87
CA THR A 126 -17.67 -6.23 -5.67
C THR A 126 -18.20 -7.31 -6.62
N ARG A 127 -19.51 -7.33 -6.89
CA ARG A 127 -20.12 -8.32 -7.80
C ARG A 127 -19.75 -8.13 -9.29
N ARG A 128 -19.24 -6.96 -9.68
CA ARG A 128 -18.85 -6.63 -11.05
C ARG A 128 -17.34 -6.75 -11.30
N TYR A 129 -16.55 -7.01 -10.27
CA TYR A 129 -15.10 -7.07 -10.40
C TYR A 129 -14.62 -8.40 -10.98
N ARG A 130 -13.53 -8.34 -11.75
CA ARG A 130 -12.86 -9.51 -12.32
C ARG A 130 -11.71 -9.88 -11.38
N PHE A 131 -11.87 -10.97 -10.65
CA PHE A 131 -10.82 -11.45 -9.75
C PHE A 131 -9.86 -12.38 -10.50
N LYS A 132 -8.61 -11.95 -10.70
CA LYS A 132 -7.56 -12.83 -11.19
C LYS A 132 -7.10 -13.80 -10.11
N LYS A 133 -6.62 -14.98 -10.52
CA LYS A 133 -5.99 -15.95 -9.61
C LYS A 133 -4.73 -15.33 -9.03
N LEU A 134 -4.52 -15.53 -7.73
CA LEU A 134 -3.31 -15.12 -7.02
C LEU A 134 -2.11 -15.81 -7.67
N VAL A 135 -1.26 -15.04 -8.32
CA VAL A 135 0.06 -15.48 -8.77
C VAL A 135 0.99 -15.40 -7.56
N GLY A 136 1.81 -16.42 -7.31
CA GLY A 136 2.67 -16.49 -6.11
C GLY A 136 3.57 -15.26 -5.93
N SER A 137 4.01 -15.00 -4.69
CA SER A 137 4.84 -13.82 -4.39
C SER A 137 6.32 -14.07 -4.74
N PRO A 138 6.97 -13.23 -5.57
CA PRO A 138 8.40 -13.33 -5.84
C PRO A 138 9.28 -13.28 -4.58
N ILE A 139 8.80 -12.63 -3.51
CA ILE A 139 9.50 -12.57 -2.22
C ILE A 139 9.66 -13.97 -1.63
N THR A 140 8.67 -14.85 -1.79
CA THR A 140 8.78 -16.23 -1.31
C THR A 140 9.82 -17.04 -2.08
N GLN A 141 9.99 -16.77 -3.38
CA GLN A 141 11.06 -17.39 -4.17
C GLN A 141 12.44 -16.91 -3.72
N ILE A 142 12.61 -15.60 -3.52
CA ILE A 142 13.87 -15.03 -3.02
C ILE A 142 14.20 -15.56 -1.61
N ALA A 143 13.21 -15.60 -0.71
CA ALA A 143 13.40 -16.11 0.64
C ALA A 143 13.78 -17.59 0.65
N ARG A 144 13.17 -18.40 -0.24
CA ARG A 144 13.55 -19.82 -0.41
C ARG A 144 14.99 -19.96 -0.87
N VAL A 145 15.41 -19.19 -1.88
CA VAL A 145 16.79 -19.22 -2.38
C VAL A 145 17.77 -18.78 -1.31
N PHE A 146 17.46 -17.70 -0.58
CA PHE A 146 18.30 -17.21 0.51
C PHE A 146 18.43 -18.24 1.64
N PHE A 147 17.31 -18.84 2.05
CA PHE A 147 17.31 -19.89 3.07
C PHE A 147 18.07 -21.14 2.61
N ALA A 148 17.88 -21.58 1.36
CA ALA A 148 18.59 -22.71 0.78
C ALA A 148 20.10 -22.45 0.68
N ALA A 149 20.51 -21.27 0.23
CA ALA A 149 21.91 -20.86 0.17
C ALA A 149 22.55 -20.79 1.56
N TRP A 150 21.84 -20.25 2.55
CA TRP A 150 22.31 -20.21 3.93
C TRP A 150 22.49 -21.61 4.51
N LYS A 151 21.53 -22.50 4.29
CA LYS A 151 21.57 -23.89 4.78
C LYS A 151 22.70 -24.68 4.12
N ASN A 152 22.94 -24.47 2.84
CA ASN A 152 23.92 -25.22 2.05
C ASN A 152 25.32 -24.59 2.07
N ARG A 153 25.56 -23.53 2.86
CA ARG A 153 26.86 -22.82 2.94
C ARG A 153 28.05 -23.66 3.41
N SER A 154 27.78 -24.81 4.02
CA SER A 154 28.79 -25.72 4.59
C SER A 154 29.06 -26.94 3.71
N LEU A 155 28.41 -27.04 2.55
CA LEU A 155 28.62 -28.13 1.60
C LEU A 155 29.74 -27.72 0.63
N ASP A 156 30.63 -28.67 0.34
CA ASP A 156 31.63 -28.48 -0.70
C ASP A 156 30.96 -28.31 -2.07
N LEU A 157 31.50 -27.39 -2.87
CA LEU A 157 31.00 -27.10 -4.20
C LEU A 157 31.15 -28.36 -5.08
N PRO A 158 30.08 -28.84 -5.73
CA PRO A 158 30.18 -29.96 -6.65
C PRO A 158 31.10 -29.60 -7.81
N SER A 159 31.95 -30.54 -8.21
CA SER A 159 32.97 -30.33 -9.27
C SER A 159 32.39 -30.11 -10.66
N ASP A 160 31.08 -30.31 -10.84
CA ASP A 160 30.35 -30.17 -12.09
C ASP A 160 29.21 -29.14 -11.92
N SER A 161 29.37 -27.98 -12.55
CA SER A 161 28.42 -26.84 -12.46
C SER A 161 27.05 -27.14 -13.05
N SER A 162 26.91 -28.23 -13.82
CA SER A 162 25.64 -28.68 -14.38
C SER A 162 24.64 -29.20 -13.33
N LEU A 163 25.14 -29.65 -12.16
CA LEU A 163 24.33 -30.18 -11.06
C LEU A 163 23.65 -29.10 -10.20
N LEU A 164 24.04 -27.83 -10.36
CA LEU A 164 23.39 -26.69 -9.70
C LEU A 164 22.07 -26.29 -10.36
N TYR A 165 21.77 -26.84 -11.54
CA TYR A 165 20.54 -26.62 -12.27
C TYR A 165 19.57 -27.78 -12.02
N GLN A 166 18.90 -27.77 -10.88
CA GLN A 166 17.66 -28.53 -10.77
C GLN A 166 16.64 -27.80 -11.64
N GLY A 167 16.25 -28.39 -12.77
CA GLY A 167 15.11 -27.91 -13.54
C GLY A 167 13.86 -28.05 -12.69
N ASP A 168 13.55 -27.02 -11.89
CA ASP A 168 12.34 -26.96 -11.08
C ASP A 168 11.15 -26.87 -12.05
N LEU A 169 10.54 -28.02 -12.31
CA LEU A 169 9.16 -28.10 -12.72
C LEU A 169 8.33 -27.58 -11.55
N ASP A 170 7.66 -26.44 -11.72
CA ASP A 170 6.60 -26.02 -10.80
C ASP A 170 5.62 -27.18 -10.58
N SER A 171 4.92 -27.23 -9.44
CA SER A 171 3.86 -28.22 -9.12
C SER A 171 2.68 -28.28 -10.13
N ALA A 172 2.76 -27.54 -11.24
CA ALA A 172 1.85 -27.56 -12.38
C ALA A 172 2.52 -28.01 -13.71
N GLY A 173 3.76 -28.53 -13.68
CA GLY A 173 4.43 -29.14 -14.84
C GLY A 173 4.88 -28.16 -15.94
N LYS A 174 4.98 -26.86 -15.66
CA LYS A 174 5.49 -25.87 -16.63
C LYS A 174 6.96 -25.57 -16.42
N LYS A 175 7.74 -25.61 -17.52
CA LYS A 175 9.15 -25.19 -17.55
C LYS A 175 9.24 -23.69 -17.30
N MET A 176 9.94 -23.29 -16.24
CA MET A 176 10.28 -21.88 -16.00
C MET A 176 11.26 -21.43 -17.10
N ALA A 177 11.04 -20.25 -17.68
CA ALA A 177 11.87 -19.73 -18.76
C ALA A 177 13.30 -19.49 -18.26
N MET A 178 14.28 -20.14 -18.90
CA MET A 178 15.69 -19.89 -18.67
C MET A 178 16.04 -18.45 -19.08
N LEU A 179 16.64 -17.69 -18.17
CA LEU A 179 17.30 -16.44 -18.51
C LEU A 179 18.59 -16.79 -19.26
N ASN A 180 18.70 -16.32 -20.50
CA ASN A 180 19.89 -16.55 -21.32
C ASN A 180 21.11 -15.87 -20.69
N HIS A 181 22.21 -16.61 -20.56
CA HIS A 181 23.48 -16.08 -20.07
C HIS A 181 24.10 -15.12 -21.09
N THR A 182 24.32 -13.87 -20.72
CA THR A 182 25.17 -12.94 -21.48
C THR A 182 26.64 -13.27 -21.19
N LYS A 183 27.46 -13.50 -22.21
CA LYS A 183 28.89 -13.85 -22.08
C LYS A 183 29.77 -12.66 -21.65
N GLN A 184 29.35 -11.92 -20.64
CA GLN A 184 30.16 -10.88 -20.01
C GLN A 184 30.43 -11.30 -18.58
N PHE A 185 31.31 -12.31 -18.43
CA PHE A 185 32.46 -12.40 -17.53
C PHE A 185 33.15 -13.74 -17.85
#